data_AF-A0A3N4KBY9-F1
#
_entry.id   AF-A0A3N4KBY9-F1
#
_cell.length_a   1.000
_cell.length_b   1.000
_cell.length_c   1.000
_cell.angle_alpha   90.00
_cell.angle_beta   90.00
_cell.angle_gamma   90.00
#
_symmetry.space_group_name_H-M   'P 1'
#
loop_
_entity.id
_entity.type
_entity.pdbx_description
1 polymer ?
#
loop_
_entity_poly.entity_id
_entity_poly.type
_entity_poly.pdbx_seq_one_letter_code
_entity_poly.pdbx_strand_id
1 'polypeptide(L)'
;MLADFERWVMESLNRWLSGFAIGNLTEACNALGGGIQGYMEVTTVAYQGNPERNSIMVLTVMELWMALDKLAVDSCPLLSKYSPELNESFLCVLLLPQGQQRSRLSFIENYIEQRRSAALLTSPSVFSKDITKHTFSVWYFQSCVDLLQLEKNISSDATIARKNKIVEFDQGEAEYHNALAIIRTMRCDYFTRWREGWTRHDRYCRKCAKVEEADTMKIEVHGWPLPDDPLLKAAVVFELRCPRPFAIWREATFRIRNNLCAPMNTLTCSPCDPSENLSKTIPALNLTRRLQTISSEHIALYLDDQVIFIISLPL
;
A
#
# COMPACT_ATOMS: atom_id res chain seq x y z
N MET A 1 0.18 -27.60 -15.92
CA MET A 1 0.19 -26.62 -14.80
C MET A 1 -0.58 -25.35 -15.14
N LEU A 2 -0.17 -24.53 -16.12
CA LEU A 2 -0.93 -23.31 -16.49
C LEU A 2 -2.31 -23.62 -17.08
N ALA A 3 -2.38 -24.54 -18.04
CA ALA A 3 -3.65 -24.97 -18.63
C ALA A 3 -4.61 -25.63 -17.62
N ASP A 4 -4.07 -26.28 -16.58
CA ASP A 4 -4.88 -26.89 -15.52
C ASP A 4 -5.45 -25.81 -14.60
N PHE A 5 -4.67 -24.76 -14.29
CA PHE A 5 -5.16 -23.60 -13.56
C PHE A 5 -6.22 -22.83 -14.35
N GLU A 6 -6.00 -22.60 -15.65
CA GLU A 6 -6.99 -21.97 -16.56
C GLU A 6 -8.31 -22.76 -16.59
N ARG A 7 -8.23 -24.10 -16.63
CA ARG A 7 -9.39 -24.98 -16.57
C ARG A 7 -10.08 -24.92 -15.21
N TRP A 8 -9.32 -24.91 -14.12
CA TRP A 8 -9.86 -24.79 -12.77
C TRP A 8 -10.62 -23.46 -12.58
N VAL A 9 -10.06 -22.34 -13.05
CA VAL A 9 -10.74 -21.03 -12.99
C VAL A 9 -12.08 -21.10 -13.74
N MET A 10 -12.08 -21.70 -14.93
CA MET A 10 -13.28 -21.85 -15.74
C MET A 10 -14.36 -22.74 -15.08
N GLU A 11 -13.97 -23.85 -14.46
CA GLU A 11 -14.93 -24.88 -14.03
C GLU A 11 -15.30 -24.81 -12.54
N SER A 12 -14.38 -24.32 -11.70
CA SER A 12 -14.45 -24.49 -10.24
C SER A 12 -14.48 -23.18 -9.46
N LEU A 13 -14.12 -22.03 -10.06
CA LEU A 13 -14.04 -20.75 -9.34
C LEU A 13 -15.35 -20.39 -8.62
N ASN A 14 -16.49 -20.47 -9.32
CA ASN A 14 -17.79 -20.13 -8.72
C ASN A 14 -18.18 -21.06 -7.56
N ARG A 15 -17.87 -22.36 -7.67
CA ARG A 15 -18.10 -23.33 -6.60
C ARG A 15 -17.18 -23.03 -5.40
N TRP A 16 -15.91 -22.73 -5.66
CA TRP A 16 -14.96 -22.34 -4.62
C TRP A 16 -15.43 -21.08 -3.87
N LEU A 17 -15.93 -20.06 -4.59
CA LEU A 17 -16.49 -18.84 -3.99
C LEU A 17 -17.71 -19.12 -3.11
N SER A 18 -18.59 -20.05 -3.52
CA SER A 18 -19.79 -20.40 -2.72
C SER A 18 -19.48 -21.05 -1.36
N GLY A 19 -18.24 -21.52 -1.17
CA GLY A 19 -17.78 -22.10 0.10
C GLY A 19 -17.40 -21.07 1.16
N PHE A 20 -17.30 -19.78 0.82
CA PHE A 20 -16.92 -18.74 1.77
C PHE A 20 -18.15 -18.11 2.44
N ALA A 21 -18.18 -18.14 3.77
CA ALA A 21 -19.09 -17.33 4.56
C ALA A 21 -18.60 -15.86 4.62
N ILE A 22 -19.50 -14.93 4.98
CA ILE A 22 -19.22 -13.48 5.07
C ILE A 22 -17.97 -13.18 5.95
N GLY A 23 -17.69 -13.99 6.98
CA GLY A 23 -16.51 -13.83 7.84
C GLY A 23 -15.17 -14.11 7.16
N ASN A 24 -15.15 -14.91 6.08
CA ASN A 24 -13.93 -15.37 5.41
C ASN A 24 -13.64 -14.62 4.10
N LEU A 25 -14.37 -13.53 3.81
CA LEU A 25 -14.22 -12.76 2.58
C LEU A 25 -12.81 -12.19 2.40
N THR A 26 -12.14 -11.82 3.50
CA THR A 26 -10.76 -11.30 3.44
C THR A 26 -9.78 -12.37 2.98
N GLU A 27 -9.94 -13.62 3.43
CA GLU A 27 -9.09 -14.74 3.01
C GLU A 27 -9.30 -15.06 1.53
N ALA A 28 -10.56 -15.11 1.08
CA ALA A 28 -10.90 -15.29 -0.32
C ALA A 28 -10.35 -14.16 -1.21
N CYS A 29 -10.45 -12.90 -0.78
CA CYS A 29 -9.85 -11.77 -1.48
C CYS A 29 -8.32 -11.92 -1.57
N ASN A 30 -7.64 -12.29 -0.47
CA ASN A 30 -6.19 -12.48 -0.47
C ASN A 30 -5.78 -13.60 -1.44
N ALA A 31 -6.51 -14.71 -1.42
CA ALA A 31 -6.33 -15.84 -2.33
C ALA A 31 -6.45 -15.42 -3.80
N LEU A 32 -7.50 -14.68 -4.15
CA LEU A 32 -7.72 -14.20 -5.53
C LEU A 32 -6.67 -13.17 -5.95
N GLY A 33 -6.35 -12.20 -5.09
CA GLY A 33 -5.34 -11.18 -5.37
C GLY A 33 -3.95 -11.79 -5.56
N GLY A 34 -3.58 -12.76 -4.72
CA GLY A 34 -2.35 -13.54 -4.87
C GLY A 34 -2.36 -14.39 -6.14
N GLY A 35 -3.49 -15.03 -6.47
CA GLY A 35 -3.67 -15.81 -7.69
C GLY A 35 -3.52 -14.97 -8.96
N ILE A 36 -4.12 -13.79 -9.02
CA ILE A 36 -3.95 -12.83 -10.12
C ILE A 36 -2.47 -12.48 -10.28
N GLN A 37 -1.80 -12.08 -9.19
CA GLN A 37 -0.39 -11.71 -9.23
C GLN A 37 0.50 -12.85 -9.72
N GLY A 38 0.45 -14.01 -9.05
CA GLY A 38 1.31 -15.14 -9.35
C GLY A 38 1.08 -15.68 -10.76
N TYR A 39 -0.18 -15.71 -11.21
CA TYR A 39 -0.52 -16.15 -12.55
C TYR A 39 0.03 -15.19 -13.62
N MET A 40 -0.15 -13.88 -13.46
CA MET A 40 0.40 -12.88 -14.38
C MET A 40 1.94 -12.95 -14.47
N GLU A 41 2.64 -13.07 -13.34
CA GLU A 41 4.10 -13.17 -13.30
C GLU A 41 4.61 -14.37 -14.11
N VAL A 42 3.98 -15.54 -13.95
CA VAL A 42 4.41 -16.77 -14.63
C VAL A 42 4.05 -16.74 -16.12
N THR A 43 2.85 -16.27 -16.46
CA THR A 43 2.36 -16.26 -17.85
C THR A 43 3.02 -15.21 -18.72
N THR A 44 3.44 -14.08 -18.15
CA THR A 44 4.17 -13.03 -18.90
C THR A 44 5.39 -13.59 -19.62
N VAL A 45 6.13 -14.49 -18.97
CA VAL A 45 7.30 -15.16 -19.57
C VAL A 45 6.86 -16.36 -20.40
N ALA A 46 5.97 -17.20 -19.87
CA ALA A 46 5.60 -18.46 -20.53
C ALA A 46 4.85 -18.27 -21.85
N TYR A 47 4.08 -17.19 -21.99
CA TYR A 47 3.25 -16.90 -23.16
C TYR A 47 3.84 -15.79 -24.06
N GLN A 48 5.10 -15.41 -23.81
CA GLN A 48 5.78 -14.41 -24.62
C GLN A 48 5.76 -14.79 -26.11
N GLY A 49 5.32 -13.85 -26.95
CA GLY A 49 5.21 -14.03 -28.39
C GLY A 49 4.03 -14.89 -28.86
N ASN A 50 3.15 -15.35 -27.97
CA ASN A 50 1.96 -16.13 -28.32
C ASN A 50 0.67 -15.34 -28.01
N PRO A 51 0.06 -14.67 -29.02
CA PRO A 51 -1.11 -13.81 -28.80
C PRO A 51 -2.37 -14.59 -28.41
N GLU A 52 -2.52 -15.84 -28.84
CA GLU A 52 -3.64 -16.70 -28.41
C GLU A 52 -3.53 -17.05 -26.93
N ARG A 53 -2.33 -17.47 -26.48
CA ARG A 53 -2.10 -17.79 -25.06
C ARG A 53 -2.20 -16.56 -24.16
N ASN A 54 -1.72 -15.40 -24.62
CA ASN A 54 -1.95 -14.13 -23.94
C ASN A 54 -3.43 -13.79 -23.83
N SER A 55 -4.22 -14.11 -24.87
CA SER A 55 -5.67 -13.88 -24.83
C SER A 55 -6.36 -14.74 -23.77
N ILE A 56 -5.92 -16.00 -23.59
CA ILE A 56 -6.41 -16.87 -22.51
C ILE A 56 -5.95 -16.37 -21.14
N MET A 57 -4.71 -15.92 -21.01
CA MET A 57 -4.22 -15.32 -19.77
C MET A 57 -5.09 -14.13 -19.36
N VAL A 58 -5.33 -13.18 -20.27
CA VAL A 58 -6.18 -12.02 -19.99
C VAL A 58 -7.58 -12.47 -19.56
N LEU A 59 -8.19 -13.41 -20.28
CA LEU A 59 -9.51 -13.93 -19.94
C LEU A 59 -9.56 -14.52 -18.52
N THR A 60 -8.58 -15.35 -18.16
CA THR A 60 -8.45 -15.96 -16.83
C THR A 60 -8.20 -14.94 -15.73
N VAL A 61 -7.33 -13.95 -15.95
CA VAL A 61 -7.08 -12.85 -14.99
C VAL A 61 -8.36 -12.07 -14.73
N MET A 62 -9.14 -11.80 -15.78
CA MET A 62 -10.38 -11.03 -15.68
C MET A 62 -11.50 -11.77 -14.95
N GLU A 63 -11.56 -13.10 -15.06
CA GLU A 63 -12.50 -13.90 -14.25
C GLU A 63 -12.15 -13.88 -12.76
N LEU A 64 -10.85 -14.02 -12.44
CA LEU A 64 -10.36 -13.89 -11.07
C LEU A 64 -10.62 -12.47 -10.52
N TRP A 65 -10.39 -11.44 -11.33
CA TRP A 65 -10.67 -10.06 -10.95
C TRP A 65 -12.16 -9.82 -10.74
N MET A 66 -13.03 -10.32 -11.61
CA MET A 66 -14.49 -10.20 -11.44
C MET A 66 -14.94 -10.87 -10.14
N ALA A 67 -14.39 -12.03 -9.80
CA ALA A 67 -14.64 -12.67 -8.50
C ALA A 67 -14.17 -11.80 -7.33
N LEU A 68 -12.98 -11.21 -7.44
CA LEU A 68 -12.41 -10.31 -6.43
C LEU A 68 -13.24 -9.03 -6.26
N ASP A 69 -13.71 -8.40 -7.34
CA ASP A 69 -14.56 -7.21 -7.31
C ASP A 69 -15.88 -7.51 -6.58
N LYS A 70 -16.52 -8.65 -6.88
CA LYS A 70 -17.74 -9.08 -6.17
C LYS A 70 -17.52 -9.17 -4.66
N LEU A 71 -16.48 -9.90 -4.22
CA LEU A 71 -16.19 -10.04 -2.79
C LEU A 71 -15.80 -8.71 -2.12
N ALA A 72 -15.07 -7.85 -2.83
CA ALA A 72 -14.68 -6.53 -2.33
C ALA A 72 -15.90 -5.59 -2.21
N VAL A 73 -16.83 -5.63 -3.15
CA VAL A 73 -18.09 -4.88 -3.10
C VAL A 73 -18.99 -5.42 -1.99
N ASP A 74 -19.09 -6.74 -1.81
CA ASP A 74 -19.86 -7.34 -0.71
C ASP A 74 -19.30 -6.94 0.66
N SER A 75 -17.97 -6.90 0.78
CA SER A 75 -17.28 -6.45 2.00
C SER A 75 -17.35 -4.93 2.21
N CYS A 76 -17.40 -4.17 1.12
CA CYS A 76 -17.38 -2.71 1.12
C CYS A 76 -18.41 -2.16 0.12
N PRO A 77 -19.71 -2.09 0.51
CA PRO A 77 -20.78 -1.74 -0.42
C PRO A 77 -20.63 -0.37 -1.09
N LEU A 78 -19.91 0.56 -0.45
CA LEU A 78 -19.58 1.87 -1.02
C LEU A 78 -18.84 1.74 -2.36
N LEU A 79 -18.02 0.70 -2.54
CA LEU A 79 -17.25 0.45 -3.75
C LEU A 79 -18.15 0.31 -5.00
N SER A 80 -19.38 -0.19 -4.83
CA SER A 80 -20.35 -0.28 -5.92
C SER A 80 -20.71 1.07 -6.55
N LYS A 81 -20.53 2.18 -5.81
CA LYS A 81 -20.80 3.56 -6.26
C LYS A 81 -19.65 4.20 -7.02
N TYR A 82 -18.56 3.45 -7.22
CA TYR A 82 -17.40 3.86 -7.98
C TYR A 82 -17.24 2.97 -9.20
N SER A 83 -16.74 3.58 -10.29
CA SER A 83 -16.38 2.87 -11.51
C SER A 83 -15.24 1.89 -11.22
N PRO A 84 -15.22 0.69 -11.84
CA PRO A 84 -14.14 -0.28 -11.67
C PRO A 84 -12.82 0.13 -12.36
N GLU A 85 -12.80 1.26 -13.10
CA GLU A 85 -11.59 1.86 -13.70
C GLU A 85 -10.84 0.96 -14.71
N LEU A 86 -11.50 -0.09 -15.20
CA LEU A 86 -11.03 -0.92 -16.31
C LEU A 86 -11.62 -0.43 -17.62
N ASN A 87 -10.74 -0.13 -18.59
CA ASN A 87 -11.12 0.16 -19.97
C ASN A 87 -11.34 -1.16 -20.70
N GLU A 88 -12.49 -1.38 -21.32
CA GLU A 88 -12.79 -2.64 -22.03
C GLU A 88 -12.04 -2.79 -23.36
N SER A 89 -11.33 -1.76 -23.84
CA SER A 89 -10.68 -1.80 -25.16
C SER A 89 -9.68 -2.95 -25.33
N PHE A 90 -9.03 -3.42 -24.26
CA PHE A 90 -8.11 -4.56 -24.33
C PHE A 90 -8.85 -5.92 -24.44
N LEU A 91 -10.13 -5.98 -24.07
CA LEU A 91 -10.97 -7.16 -24.21
C LEU A 91 -11.39 -7.39 -25.67
N CYS A 92 -11.52 -6.31 -26.44
CA CYS A 92 -11.94 -6.38 -27.85
C CYS A 92 -10.89 -6.98 -28.79
N VAL A 93 -9.62 -7.09 -28.37
CA VAL A 93 -8.50 -7.57 -29.21
C VAL A 93 -8.09 -9.02 -28.92
N LEU A 94 -8.86 -9.73 -28.09
CA LEU A 94 -8.54 -11.10 -27.67
C LEU A 94 -8.81 -12.12 -28.79
N LEU A 95 -7.82 -12.98 -29.05
CA LEU A 95 -7.91 -14.09 -30.00
C LEU A 95 -8.56 -15.31 -29.34
N LEU A 96 -9.90 -15.35 -29.36
CA LEU A 96 -10.72 -16.38 -28.71
C LEU A 96 -11.50 -17.22 -29.74
N PRO A 97 -10.88 -18.23 -30.37
CA PRO A 97 -11.50 -19.02 -31.44
C PRO A 97 -12.64 -19.92 -30.95
N GLN A 98 -12.63 -20.33 -29.67
CA GLN A 98 -13.63 -21.25 -29.13
C GLN A 98 -14.88 -20.50 -28.64
N GLY A 99 -16.07 -21.07 -28.90
CA GLY A 99 -17.35 -20.47 -28.47
C GLY A 99 -17.43 -20.25 -26.95
N GLN A 100 -16.94 -21.21 -26.17
CA GLN A 100 -16.91 -21.13 -24.70
C GLN A 100 -16.07 -19.94 -24.19
N GLN A 101 -14.95 -19.64 -24.85
CA GLN A 101 -14.10 -18.50 -24.49
C GLN A 101 -14.81 -17.17 -24.75
N ARG A 102 -15.52 -17.05 -25.87
CA ARG A 102 -16.33 -15.87 -26.19
C ARG A 102 -17.50 -15.68 -25.22
N SER A 103 -18.14 -16.76 -24.78
CA SER A 103 -19.18 -16.69 -23.75
C SER A 103 -18.63 -16.18 -22.41
N ARG A 104 -17.45 -16.66 -22.00
CA ARG A 104 -16.75 -16.17 -20.79
C ARG A 104 -16.44 -14.68 -20.88
N LEU A 105 -15.93 -14.23 -22.03
CA LEU A 105 -15.66 -12.81 -22.29
C LEU A 105 -16.92 -11.96 -22.15
N SER A 106 -18.03 -12.41 -22.74
CA SER A 106 -19.31 -11.71 -22.65
C SER A 106 -19.81 -11.57 -21.21
N PHE A 107 -19.60 -12.57 -20.33
CA PHE A 107 -19.94 -12.42 -18.91
C PHE A 107 -19.11 -11.33 -18.22
N ILE A 108 -17.82 -11.24 -18.54
CA ILE A 108 -16.91 -10.22 -17.98
C ILE A 108 -17.32 -8.83 -18.47
N GLU A 109 -17.54 -8.65 -19.77
CA GLU A 109 -17.96 -7.38 -20.38
C GLU A 109 -19.28 -6.89 -19.75
N ASN A 110 -20.30 -7.76 -19.69
CA ASN A 110 -21.57 -7.43 -19.07
C ASN A 110 -21.41 -7.04 -17.59
N TYR A 111 -20.53 -7.70 -16.85
CA TYR A 111 -20.29 -7.36 -15.44
C TYR A 111 -19.63 -5.99 -15.28
N ILE A 112 -18.61 -5.68 -16.09
CA ILE A 112 -17.94 -4.38 -16.06
C ILE A 112 -18.92 -3.26 -16.43
N GLU A 113 -19.74 -3.47 -17.46
CA GLU A 113 -20.76 -2.50 -17.88
C GLU A 113 -21.77 -2.25 -16.77
N GLN A 114 -22.28 -3.32 -16.12
CA GLN A 114 -23.19 -3.20 -14.97
C GLN A 114 -22.53 -2.40 -13.84
N ARG A 115 -21.28 -2.72 -13.48
CA ARG A 115 -20.53 -2.01 -12.44
C ARG A 115 -20.33 -0.53 -12.78
N ARG A 116 -20.06 -0.20 -14.04
CA ARG A 116 -19.92 1.18 -14.51
C ARG A 116 -21.26 1.92 -14.48
N SER A 117 -22.35 1.28 -14.90
CA SER A 117 -23.70 1.89 -14.86
C SER A 117 -24.21 2.13 -13.43
N ALA A 118 -23.76 1.34 -12.47
CA ALA A 118 -24.12 1.49 -11.05
C ALA A 118 -23.30 2.57 -10.34
N ALA A 119 -22.17 3.00 -10.94
CA ALA A 119 -21.31 4.04 -10.39
C ALA A 119 -22.01 5.41 -10.44
N LEU A 120 -21.72 6.26 -9.46
CA LEU A 120 -22.27 7.61 -9.43
C LEU A 120 -21.47 8.52 -10.35
N LEU A 121 -22.19 9.34 -11.13
CA LEU A 121 -21.57 10.31 -12.06
C LEU A 121 -20.67 11.33 -11.34
N THR A 122 -20.96 11.63 -10.08
CA THR A 122 -20.20 12.57 -9.24
C THR A 122 -18.99 11.95 -8.56
N SER A 123 -18.88 10.61 -8.56
CA SER A 123 -17.76 9.92 -7.93
C SER A 123 -16.54 10.05 -8.84
N PRO A 124 -15.43 10.66 -8.37
CA PRO A 124 -14.18 10.60 -9.10
C PRO A 124 -13.66 9.15 -9.13
N SER A 125 -12.69 8.90 -10.02
CA SER A 125 -11.94 7.65 -10.01
C SER A 125 -11.40 7.33 -8.61
N VAL A 126 -11.42 6.05 -8.22
CA VAL A 126 -10.79 5.60 -6.96
C VAL A 126 -9.28 5.84 -6.98
N PHE A 127 -8.68 5.97 -8.17
CA PHE A 127 -7.27 6.30 -8.37
C PHE A 127 -7.03 7.80 -8.64
N SER A 128 -8.04 8.65 -8.42
CA SER A 128 -7.87 10.11 -8.54
C SER A 128 -6.86 10.62 -7.53
N LYS A 129 -5.97 11.51 -7.98
CA LYS A 129 -5.03 12.23 -7.09
C LYS A 129 -5.73 13.35 -6.32
N ASP A 130 -6.80 13.90 -6.89
CA ASP A 130 -7.53 15.01 -6.29
C ASP A 130 -8.46 14.50 -5.20
N ILE A 131 -8.29 15.06 -4.00
CA ILE A 131 -9.13 14.74 -2.84
C ILE A 131 -10.29 15.71 -2.80
N THR A 132 -11.49 15.15 -2.90
CA THR A 132 -12.75 15.88 -2.87
C THR A 132 -13.70 15.24 -1.86
N LYS A 133 -14.80 15.91 -1.54
CA LYS A 133 -15.87 15.34 -0.70
C LYS A 133 -16.48 14.04 -1.24
N HIS A 134 -16.31 13.76 -2.54
CA HIS A 134 -16.81 12.56 -3.20
C HIS A 134 -15.73 11.50 -3.41
N THR A 135 -14.49 11.74 -3.01
CA THR A 135 -13.42 10.73 -3.09
C THR A 135 -13.74 9.56 -2.15
N PHE A 136 -13.44 8.33 -2.60
CA PHE A 136 -13.78 7.09 -1.88
C PHE A 136 -13.37 7.12 -0.42
N SER A 137 -12.11 7.48 -0.15
CA SER A 137 -11.54 7.52 1.20
C SER A 137 -12.29 8.48 2.12
N VAL A 138 -12.66 9.66 1.63
CA VAL A 138 -13.40 10.68 2.38
C VAL A 138 -14.81 10.19 2.70
N TRP A 139 -15.51 9.63 1.72
CA TRP A 139 -16.88 9.17 1.93
C TRP A 139 -16.94 7.92 2.82
N TYR A 140 -15.97 7.02 2.69
CA TYR A 140 -15.83 5.88 3.59
C TYR A 140 -15.55 6.34 5.02
N PHE A 141 -14.62 7.28 5.21
CA PHE A 141 -14.32 7.87 6.52
C PHE A 141 -15.57 8.45 7.18
N GLN A 142 -16.36 9.23 6.45
CA GLN A 142 -17.58 9.86 6.97
C GLN A 142 -18.67 8.86 7.39
N SER A 143 -18.67 7.65 6.82
CA SER A 143 -19.66 6.61 7.12
C SER A 143 -19.18 5.57 8.13
N CYS A 144 -17.90 5.61 8.53
CA CYS A 144 -17.29 4.62 9.41
C CYS A 144 -17.02 5.17 10.81
N VAL A 145 -17.78 4.71 11.81
CA VAL A 145 -17.65 5.14 13.22
C VAL A 145 -16.25 4.86 13.77
N ASP A 146 -15.65 3.73 13.41
CA ASP A 146 -14.32 3.35 13.89
C ASP A 146 -13.23 4.31 13.40
N LEU A 147 -13.34 4.81 12.16
CA LEU A 147 -12.40 5.79 11.61
C LEU A 147 -12.59 7.17 12.25
N LEU A 148 -13.82 7.57 12.52
CA LEU A 148 -14.11 8.79 13.27
C LEU A 148 -13.54 8.72 14.69
N GLN A 149 -13.61 7.56 15.34
CA GLN A 149 -13.02 7.35 16.66
C GLN A 149 -11.49 7.33 16.60
N LEU A 150 -10.91 6.72 15.57
CA LEU A 150 -9.47 6.73 15.34
C LEU A 150 -8.93 8.15 15.19
N GLU A 151 -9.59 9.01 14.42
CA GLU A 151 -9.21 10.41 14.27
C GLU A 151 -9.20 11.14 15.62
N LYS A 152 -10.25 10.96 16.43
CA LYS A 152 -10.34 11.55 17.77
C LYS A 152 -9.22 11.07 18.69
N ASN A 153 -8.91 9.78 18.65
CA ASN A 153 -7.83 9.21 19.47
C ASN A 153 -6.48 9.80 19.07
N ILE A 154 -6.16 9.84 17.77
CA ILE A 154 -4.92 10.42 17.25
C ILE A 154 -4.81 11.90 17.65
N SER A 155 -5.89 12.67 17.48
CA SER A 155 -5.93 14.08 17.86
C SER A 155 -5.76 14.31 19.37
N SER A 156 -6.32 13.42 20.20
CA SER A 156 -6.16 13.47 21.66
C SER A 156 -4.71 13.19 22.07
N ASP A 157 -4.12 12.10 21.55
CA ASP A 157 -2.74 11.71 21.80
C ASP A 157 -1.76 12.80 21.36
N ALA A 158 -1.99 13.38 20.17
CA ALA A 158 -1.19 14.49 19.66
C ALA A 158 -1.29 15.74 20.55
N THR A 159 -2.47 16.03 21.10
CA THR A 159 -2.65 17.14 22.04
C THR A 159 -1.86 16.93 23.33
N ILE A 160 -1.88 15.71 23.87
CA ILE A 160 -1.11 15.35 25.06
C ILE A 160 0.39 15.45 24.77
N ALA A 161 0.85 14.87 23.65
CA ALA A 161 2.24 14.93 23.22
C ALA A 161 2.72 16.38 23.05
N ARG A 162 1.90 17.25 22.45
CA ARG A 162 2.21 18.67 22.30
C ARG A 162 2.34 19.39 23.65
N LYS A 163 1.44 19.12 24.60
CA LYS A 163 1.52 19.71 25.96
C LYS A 163 2.81 19.29 26.66
N ASN A 164 3.16 18.01 26.59
CA ASN A 164 4.40 17.50 27.15
C ASN A 164 5.62 18.15 26.49
N LYS A 165 5.56 18.39 25.17
CA LYS A 165 6.63 19.07 24.45
C LYS A 165 6.81 20.52 24.85
N ILE A 166 5.71 21.23 25.13
CA ILE A 166 5.77 22.61 25.65
C ILE A 166 6.47 22.62 27.01
N VAL A 167 6.13 21.69 27.91
CA VAL A 167 6.79 21.58 29.21
C VAL A 167 8.28 21.25 29.08
N GLU A 168 8.64 20.32 28.18
CA GLU A 168 10.05 20.00 27.86
C GLU A 168 10.79 21.23 27.33
N PHE A 169 10.13 22.00 26.44
CA PHE A 169 10.68 23.24 25.88
C PHE A 169 10.92 24.29 26.96
N ASP A 170 9.93 24.57 27.80
CA ASP A 170 10.03 25.55 28.87
C ASP A 170 11.14 25.18 29.86
N GLN A 171 11.27 23.89 30.19
CA GLN A 171 12.35 23.40 31.04
C GLN A 171 13.72 23.56 30.37
N GLY A 172 13.85 23.14 29.12
CA GLY A 172 15.10 23.28 28.38
C GLY A 172 15.52 24.74 28.18
N GLU A 173 14.56 25.65 27.94
CA GLU A 173 14.80 27.09 27.85
C GLU A 173 15.31 27.66 29.19
N ALA A 174 14.71 27.27 30.31
CA ALA A 174 15.16 27.68 31.64
C ALA A 174 16.57 27.17 31.95
N GLU A 175 16.88 25.91 31.64
CA GLU A 175 18.20 25.31 31.80
C GLU A 175 19.26 26.01 30.93
N TYR A 176 18.93 26.29 29.67
CA TYR A 176 19.79 27.03 28.75
C TYR A 176 20.10 28.44 29.27
N HIS A 177 19.08 29.19 29.70
CA HIS A 177 19.28 30.53 30.27
C HIS A 177 20.10 30.52 31.56
N ASN A 178 19.90 29.52 32.42
CA ASN A 178 20.71 29.33 33.62
C ASN A 178 22.18 29.03 33.26
N ALA A 179 22.41 28.13 32.30
CA ALA A 179 23.75 27.83 31.80
C ALA A 179 24.44 29.10 31.28
N LEU A 180 23.75 29.92 30.49
CA LEU A 180 24.28 31.21 30.02
C LEU A 180 24.61 32.18 31.15
N ALA A 181 23.76 32.26 32.19
CA ALA A 181 24.01 33.10 33.35
C ALA A 181 25.28 32.65 34.11
N ILE A 182 25.45 31.34 34.33
CA ILE A 182 26.65 30.77 34.96
C ILE A 182 27.89 31.04 34.11
N ILE A 183 27.85 30.74 32.80
CA ILE A 183 28.95 30.95 31.86
C ILE A 183 29.44 32.41 31.89
N ARG A 184 28.53 33.39 32.01
CA ARG A 184 28.87 34.82 32.11
C ARG A 184 29.70 35.14 33.35
N THR A 185 29.46 34.45 34.47
CA THR A 185 30.22 34.62 35.72
C THR A 185 31.55 33.87 35.72
N MET A 186 31.67 32.82 34.90
CA MET A 186 32.88 32.01 34.83
C MET A 186 34.00 32.70 34.04
N ARG A 187 35.23 32.48 34.48
CA ARG A 187 36.44 32.78 33.73
C ARG A 187 36.99 31.49 33.12
N CYS A 188 37.72 31.61 32.01
CA CYS A 188 38.44 30.46 31.50
C CYS A 188 39.54 30.03 32.49
N ASP A 189 39.75 28.73 32.60
CA ASP A 189 40.83 28.16 33.39
C ASP A 189 42.15 28.25 32.57
N TYR A 190 43.24 28.63 33.23
CA TYR A 190 44.56 28.75 32.63
C TYR A 190 45.60 28.05 33.50
N PHE A 191 46.57 27.39 32.86
CA PHE A 191 47.71 26.78 33.53
C PHE A 191 48.99 27.57 33.19
N THR A 192 49.73 27.95 34.23
CA THR A 192 51.00 28.69 34.11
C THR A 192 52.17 27.78 34.44
N ARG A 193 53.15 27.69 33.55
CA ARG A 193 54.38 26.93 33.80
C ARG A 193 55.48 27.90 34.23
N TRP A 194 55.56 28.14 35.54
CA TRP A 194 56.40 29.18 36.15
C TRP A 194 57.88 29.14 35.77
N ARG A 195 58.45 27.95 35.51
CA ARG A 195 59.86 27.81 35.08
C ARG A 195 60.14 28.23 33.63
N GLU A 196 59.10 28.31 32.80
CA GLU A 196 59.20 28.52 31.36
C GLU A 196 58.55 29.84 30.91
N GLY A 197 57.92 30.58 31.84
CA GLY A 197 57.43 31.94 31.60
C GLY A 197 56.17 32.05 30.75
N TRP A 198 55.50 30.96 30.41
CA TRP A 198 54.28 30.97 29.59
C TRP A 198 53.01 30.50 30.34
N THR A 199 51.87 31.05 29.90
CA THR A 199 50.51 30.71 30.36
C THR A 199 49.70 30.20 29.17
N ARG A 200 48.96 29.11 29.37
CA ARG A 200 48.10 28.51 28.33
C ARG A 200 46.70 28.24 28.87
N HIS A 201 45.70 28.36 28.01
CA HIS A 201 44.32 27.95 28.30
C HIS A 201 44.28 26.44 28.62
N ASP A 202 43.57 26.08 29.68
CA ASP A 202 43.41 24.68 30.08
C ASP A 202 42.62 23.90 29.01
N ARG A 203 43.04 22.67 28.71
CA ARG A 203 42.31 21.78 27.80
C ARG A 203 40.99 21.31 28.42
N TYR A 204 40.89 21.31 29.75
CA TYR A 204 39.70 20.93 30.52
C TYR A 204 39.01 22.14 31.14
N CYS A 205 39.10 23.30 30.49
CA CYS A 205 38.49 24.54 30.95
C CYS A 205 36.98 24.36 31.17
N ARG A 206 36.55 24.58 32.42
CA ARG A 206 35.17 24.34 32.84
C ARG A 206 34.19 25.29 32.14
N LYS A 207 34.62 26.52 31.85
CA LYS A 207 33.80 27.48 31.09
C LYS A 207 33.54 26.97 29.68
N CYS A 208 34.58 26.53 28.96
CA CYS A 208 34.44 26.02 27.60
C CYS A 208 33.59 24.75 27.55
N ALA A 209 33.78 23.83 28.50
CA ALA A 209 32.93 22.65 28.62
C ALA A 209 31.45 23.02 28.84
N LYS A 210 31.15 24.02 29.69
CA LYS A 210 29.78 24.48 29.93
C LYS A 210 29.17 25.18 28.71
N VAL A 211 29.98 25.91 27.93
CA VAL A 211 29.55 26.50 26.65
C VAL A 211 29.18 25.39 25.67
N GLU A 212 30.02 24.37 25.52
CA GLU A 212 29.73 23.22 24.65
C GLU A 212 28.47 22.47 25.09
N GLU A 213 28.28 22.28 26.40
CA GLU A 213 27.04 21.71 26.94
C GLU A 213 25.81 22.53 26.55
N ALA A 214 25.89 23.87 26.63
CA ALA A 214 24.79 24.75 26.21
C ALA A 214 24.54 24.74 24.70
N ASP A 215 25.61 24.75 23.89
CA ASP A 215 25.53 24.73 22.42
C ASP A 215 25.00 23.40 21.87
N THR A 216 25.18 22.31 22.63
CA THR A 216 24.72 20.97 22.26
C THR A 216 23.31 20.65 22.76
N MET A 217 22.69 21.52 23.57
CA MET A 217 21.30 21.37 23.97
C MET A 217 20.40 21.40 22.74
N LYS A 218 19.55 20.37 22.59
CA LYS A 218 18.63 20.24 21.46
C LYS A 218 17.29 19.73 21.95
N ILE A 219 16.25 20.24 21.31
CA ILE A 219 14.88 19.77 21.47
C ILE A 219 14.36 19.43 20.09
N GLU A 220 13.90 18.18 19.91
CA GLU A 220 13.31 17.77 18.64
C GLU A 220 12.02 18.54 18.37
N VAL A 221 11.74 18.84 17.09
CA VAL A 221 10.50 19.53 16.73
C VAL A 221 9.33 18.55 16.84
N HIS A 222 8.29 18.93 17.57
CA HIS A 222 7.04 18.17 17.58
C HIS A 222 6.23 18.46 16.31
N GLY A 223 6.09 17.44 15.46
CA GLY A 223 5.20 17.46 14.30
C GLY A 223 3.80 16.98 14.65
N TRP A 224 2.77 17.68 14.14
CA TRP A 224 1.39 17.23 14.27
C TRP A 224 1.11 16.07 13.30
N PRO A 225 0.48 14.96 13.74
CA PRO A 225 0.42 13.72 12.94
C PRO A 225 -0.63 13.74 11.82
N LEU A 226 -1.59 14.66 11.86
CA LEU A 226 -2.66 14.76 10.88
C LEU A 226 -2.59 16.09 10.13
N PRO A 227 -3.01 16.16 8.87
CA PRO A 227 -3.10 17.43 8.15
C PRO A 227 -4.23 18.31 8.71
N ASP A 228 -4.11 19.62 8.52
CA ASP A 228 -5.13 20.59 8.92
C ASP A 228 -6.36 20.55 8.00
N ASP A 229 -6.16 20.28 6.70
CA ASP A 229 -7.26 20.13 5.75
C ASP A 229 -8.14 18.93 6.12
N PRO A 230 -9.46 19.13 6.33
CA PRO A 230 -10.35 18.08 6.82
C PRO A 230 -10.54 16.93 5.82
N LEU A 231 -10.46 17.19 4.51
CA LEU A 231 -10.62 16.16 3.48
C LEU A 231 -9.35 15.32 3.37
N LEU A 232 -8.18 15.95 3.38
CA LEU A 232 -6.89 15.27 3.40
C LEU A 232 -6.74 14.46 4.69
N LYS A 233 -7.20 15.00 5.83
CA LYS A 233 -7.24 14.28 7.12
C LYS A 233 -8.08 13.01 7.04
N ALA A 234 -9.31 13.13 6.52
CA ALA A 234 -10.20 11.98 6.32
C ALA A 234 -9.54 10.92 5.42
N ALA A 235 -8.90 11.33 4.34
CA ALA A 235 -8.17 10.43 3.44
C ALA A 235 -7.00 9.72 4.13
N VAL A 236 -6.18 10.46 4.91
CA VAL A 236 -5.06 9.88 5.67
C VAL A 236 -5.56 8.86 6.70
N VAL A 237 -6.59 9.20 7.48
CA VAL A 237 -7.15 8.29 8.49
C VAL A 237 -7.73 7.04 7.85
N PHE A 238 -8.38 7.17 6.70
CA PHE A 238 -8.82 6.02 5.91
C PHE A 238 -7.64 5.12 5.50
N GLU A 239 -6.54 5.67 4.99
CA GLU A 239 -5.38 4.85 4.58
C GLU A 239 -4.73 4.12 5.76
N LEU A 240 -4.71 4.72 6.97
CA LEU A 240 -4.19 4.06 8.18
C LEU A 240 -4.95 2.78 8.57
N ARG A 241 -6.23 2.69 8.18
CA ARG A 241 -7.12 1.55 8.49
C ARG A 241 -7.95 1.14 7.28
N CYS A 242 -7.32 1.13 6.11
CA CYS A 242 -7.97 0.81 4.86
C CYS A 242 -8.57 -0.61 4.91
N PRO A 243 -9.85 -0.83 4.55
CA PRO A 243 -10.46 -2.17 4.58
C PRO A 243 -9.68 -3.13 3.70
N ARG A 244 -9.29 -4.28 4.27
CA ARG A 244 -8.37 -5.21 3.60
C ARG A 244 -8.89 -5.72 2.24
N PRO A 245 -10.17 -6.15 2.09
CA PRO A 245 -10.72 -6.52 0.78
C PRO A 245 -10.60 -5.42 -0.28
N PHE A 246 -10.89 -4.17 0.10
CA PHE A 246 -10.75 -3.02 -0.80
C PHE A 246 -9.28 -2.78 -1.17
N ALA A 247 -8.35 -2.88 -0.22
CA ALA A 247 -6.93 -2.70 -0.50
C ALA A 247 -6.39 -3.75 -1.50
N ILE A 248 -6.81 -5.02 -1.37
CA ILE A 248 -6.44 -6.10 -2.29
C ILE A 248 -7.04 -5.86 -3.68
N TRP A 249 -8.31 -5.50 -3.73
CA TRP A 249 -8.99 -5.13 -4.98
C TRP A 249 -8.31 -3.94 -5.66
N ARG A 250 -7.95 -2.89 -4.91
CA ARG A 250 -7.29 -1.69 -5.43
C ARG A 250 -5.95 -2.03 -6.07
N GLU A 251 -5.15 -2.85 -5.41
CA GLU A 251 -3.85 -3.31 -5.91
C GLU A 251 -4.00 -4.18 -7.16
N ALA A 252 -4.90 -5.16 -7.15
CA ALA A 252 -5.13 -6.03 -8.31
C ALA A 252 -5.62 -5.24 -9.53
N THR A 253 -6.59 -4.33 -9.32
CA THR A 253 -7.14 -3.47 -10.38
C THR A 253 -6.06 -2.55 -10.95
N PHE A 254 -5.21 -1.95 -10.10
CA PHE A 254 -4.10 -1.11 -10.55
C PHE A 254 -3.11 -1.89 -11.42
N ARG A 255 -2.77 -3.12 -11.02
CA ARG A 255 -1.86 -3.99 -11.79
C ARG A 255 -2.45 -4.38 -13.14
N ILE A 256 -3.71 -4.80 -13.17
CA ILE A 256 -4.40 -5.14 -14.43
C ILE A 256 -4.42 -3.93 -15.35
N ARG A 257 -4.79 -2.75 -14.81
CA ARG A 257 -4.81 -1.50 -15.56
C ARG A 257 -3.45 -1.16 -16.18
N ASN A 258 -2.36 -1.32 -15.43
CA ASN A 258 -1.03 -0.92 -15.92
C ASN A 258 -0.38 -1.95 -16.85
N ASN A 259 -0.65 -3.25 -16.67
CA ASN A 259 0.00 -4.30 -17.45
C ASN A 259 -0.83 -4.79 -18.64
N LEU A 260 -2.17 -4.76 -18.54
CA LEU A 260 -3.07 -5.31 -19.56
C LEU A 260 -3.84 -4.22 -20.33
N CYS A 261 -4.18 -3.10 -19.68
CA CYS A 261 -4.94 -2.02 -20.33
C CYS A 261 -4.07 -0.95 -21.01
N ALA A 262 -2.75 -1.01 -20.87
CA ALA A 262 -1.84 -0.09 -21.55
C ALA A 262 -1.70 -0.46 -23.04
N PRO A 263 -1.69 0.51 -23.98
CA PRO A 263 -1.51 0.22 -25.39
C PRO A 263 -0.17 -0.50 -25.61
N MET A 264 -0.17 -1.57 -26.43
CA MET A 264 0.96 -2.49 -26.69
C MET A 264 2.28 -1.84 -27.20
N ASN A 265 2.40 -0.51 -27.26
CA ASN A 265 3.54 0.22 -27.81
C ASN A 265 4.53 0.78 -26.77
N THR A 266 4.49 0.34 -25.51
CA THR A 266 5.52 0.71 -24.52
C THR A 266 6.19 -0.52 -23.91
N LEU A 267 6.68 -1.43 -24.75
CA LEU A 267 7.75 -2.36 -24.37
C LEU A 267 9.11 -1.77 -24.73
N THR A 268 9.37 -0.54 -24.31
CA THR A 268 10.72 -0.01 -24.17
C THR A 268 10.75 1.04 -23.07
N CYS A 269 11.73 0.88 -22.19
CA CYS A 269 12.07 1.66 -21.01
C CYS A 269 11.29 1.30 -19.73
N SER A 270 12.09 0.92 -18.73
CA SER A 270 11.73 0.60 -17.35
C SER A 270 10.62 1.51 -16.82
N PRO A 271 9.61 0.98 -16.13
CA PRO A 271 8.72 1.82 -15.33
C PRO A 271 9.57 2.56 -14.29
N CYS A 272 9.56 3.89 -14.32
CA CYS A 272 9.94 4.67 -13.15
C CYS A 272 8.88 4.38 -12.08
N ASP A 273 9.34 3.73 -11.02
CA ASP A 273 8.54 3.23 -9.91
C ASP A 273 7.90 4.41 -9.15
N PRO A 274 6.57 4.50 -9.02
CA PRO A 274 5.93 5.51 -8.17
C PRO A 274 6.24 5.33 -6.68
N SER A 275 6.91 4.24 -6.30
CA SER A 275 7.35 3.93 -4.95
C SER A 275 8.69 4.60 -4.55
N GLU A 276 9.37 5.30 -5.47
CA GLU A 276 10.72 5.84 -5.25
C GLU A 276 10.80 7.02 -4.26
N ASN A 277 9.67 7.50 -3.73
CA ASN A 277 9.65 8.49 -2.64
C ASN A 277 9.27 7.93 -1.26
N LEU A 278 9.04 6.62 -1.12
CA LEU A 278 8.88 5.97 0.20
C LEU A 278 9.94 4.91 0.51
N SER A 279 10.78 4.53 -0.46
CA SER A 279 11.78 3.45 -0.31
C SER A 279 13.16 3.88 0.21
N LYS A 280 13.34 5.14 0.65
CA LYS A 280 14.63 5.58 1.25
C LYS A 280 14.88 5.08 2.68
N THR A 281 14.04 4.20 3.20
CA THR A 281 14.26 3.52 4.49
C THR A 281 13.73 2.10 4.40
N ILE A 282 14.62 1.13 4.20
CA ILE A 282 14.64 -0.28 4.64
C ILE A 282 15.31 -1.16 3.55
N PRO A 283 16.31 -2.01 3.87
CA PRO A 283 17.12 -2.72 2.88
C PRO A 283 16.39 -3.89 2.21
N ALA A 284 16.80 -4.14 0.97
CA ALA A 284 16.34 -5.13 -0.01
C ALA A 284 16.02 -6.55 0.52
N LEU A 285 14.91 -7.12 0.02
CA LEU A 285 14.68 -8.56 -0.07
C LEU A 285 14.55 -8.93 -1.56
N ASN A 286 15.57 -9.58 -2.09
CA ASN A 286 15.51 -10.27 -3.38
C ASN A 286 14.64 -11.52 -3.22
N LEU A 287 13.42 -11.50 -3.77
CA LEU A 287 12.48 -12.63 -3.72
C LEU A 287 12.49 -13.37 -5.06
N THR A 288 12.77 -14.68 -5.03
CA THR A 288 12.68 -15.55 -6.21
C THR A 288 11.47 -16.46 -6.04
N ARG A 289 10.47 -16.38 -6.92
CA ARG A 289 9.22 -17.17 -6.82
C ARG A 289 9.25 -18.38 -7.75
N ARG A 290 8.81 -19.54 -7.24
CA ARG A 290 8.73 -20.80 -7.99
C ARG A 290 7.38 -21.47 -7.76
N LEU A 291 6.83 -22.05 -8.84
CA LEU A 291 5.69 -22.95 -8.80
C LEU A 291 6.19 -24.39 -8.67
N GLN A 292 5.64 -25.17 -7.72
CA GLN A 292 5.95 -26.59 -7.56
C GLN A 292 4.68 -27.41 -7.29
N THR A 293 4.59 -28.57 -7.93
CA THR A 293 3.57 -29.59 -7.65
C THR A 293 3.93 -30.35 -6.37
N ILE A 294 3.02 -30.38 -5.38
CA ILE A 294 3.24 -31.11 -4.11
C ILE A 294 2.75 -32.56 -4.21
N SER A 295 1.61 -32.79 -4.89
CA SER A 295 1.06 -34.13 -5.14
C SER A 295 0.17 -34.14 -6.39
N SER A 296 -0.36 -35.31 -6.77
CA SER A 296 -1.36 -35.44 -7.85
C SER A 296 -2.66 -34.68 -7.60
N GLU A 297 -2.93 -34.30 -6.36
CA GLU A 297 -4.18 -33.68 -5.89
C GLU A 297 -3.98 -32.22 -5.43
N HIS A 298 -2.72 -31.76 -5.30
CA HIS A 298 -2.39 -30.45 -4.76
C HIS A 298 -1.34 -29.70 -5.57
N ILE A 299 -1.67 -28.47 -5.98
CA ILE A 299 -0.72 -27.51 -6.56
C ILE A 299 -0.48 -26.41 -5.53
N ALA A 300 0.79 -26.07 -5.28
CA ALA A 300 1.12 -24.98 -4.38
C ALA A 300 2.00 -23.89 -5.01
N LEU A 301 1.70 -22.65 -4.62
CA LEU A 301 2.55 -21.49 -4.88
C LEU A 301 3.42 -21.25 -3.65
N TYR A 302 4.72 -21.07 -3.88
CA TYR A 302 5.71 -20.86 -2.82
C TYR A 302 6.34 -19.47 -2.89
N LEU A 303 6.57 -18.89 -1.70
CA LEU A 303 7.45 -17.74 -1.46
C LEU A 303 8.43 -18.16 -0.37
N ASP A 304 9.74 -18.12 -0.65
CA ASP A 304 10.81 -18.45 0.31
C ASP A 304 10.54 -19.75 1.11
N ASP A 305 10.21 -20.82 0.38
CA ASP A 305 9.89 -22.14 0.93
C ASP A 305 8.69 -22.20 1.90
N GLN A 306 7.91 -21.11 2.01
CA GLN A 306 6.59 -21.10 2.64
C GLN A 306 5.49 -21.20 1.59
N VAL A 307 4.48 -22.01 1.92
CA VAL A 307 3.31 -22.20 1.07
C VAL A 307 2.40 -20.98 1.17
N ILE A 308 2.27 -20.22 0.08
CA ILE A 308 1.38 -19.06 0.00
C ILE A 308 -0.05 -19.50 -0.35
N PHE A 309 -0.17 -20.57 -1.13
CA PHE A 309 -1.42 -20.99 -1.74
C PHE A 309 -1.39 -22.50 -1.94
N ILE A 310 -2.42 -23.21 -1.48
CA ILE A 310 -2.63 -24.64 -1.78
C ILE A 310 -3.97 -24.76 -2.50
N ILE A 311 -3.94 -25.24 -3.73
CA ILE A 311 -5.14 -25.63 -4.46
C ILE A 311 -5.37 -27.11 -4.20
N SER A 312 -6.49 -27.46 -3.57
CA SER A 312 -7.00 -28.83 -3.57
C SER A 312 -7.79 -29.07 -4.85
N LEU A 313 -7.28 -29.93 -5.72
CA LEU A 313 -8.01 -30.42 -6.89
C LEU A 313 -9.14 -31.32 -6.38
N PRO A 314 -10.40 -31.14 -6.84
CA PRO A 314 -11.45 -32.10 -6.54
C PRO A 314 -11.12 -33.42 -7.24
N LEU A 315 -11.22 -34.53 -6.50
CA LEU A 315 -11.16 -35.90 -7.02
C LEU A 315 -12.16 -36.11 -8.17
#